data_AF-A0A7R9GKI7-F1
#
_entry.id   AF-A0A7R9GKI7-F1
#
_cell.length_a   1.000
_cell.length_b   1.000
_cell.length_c   1.000
_cell.angle_alpha   90.00
_cell.angle_beta   90.00
_cell.angle_gamma   90.00
#
_symmetry.space_group_name_H-M   'P 1'
#
loop_
_entity.id
_entity.type
_entity.pdbx_description
1 polymer ?
#
loop_
_entity_poly.entity_id
_entity_poly.type
_entity_poly.pdbx_seq_one_letter_code
_entity_poly.pdbx_strand_id
1 'polypeptide(L)'
;RDAPENVFKIADVLAQLSQSDDNLELGVVFNALVSIFSIDPKETIRGIFGQVQQNEQEIIRERCLKFMTAKMQVWIEGGSMTKEVEEVITQEARKCLPDLNANEFLIL
;
A
#
# COMPACT_ATOMS: atom_id res chain seq x y z
N ARG A 1 12.18 21.11 -6.18
CA ARG A 1 11.18 20.56 -7.15
C ARG A 1 11.04 19.10 -6.75
N ASP A 2 10.19 18.85 -5.76
CA ASP A 2 10.07 17.54 -5.13
C ASP A 2 9.37 16.61 -6.11
N ALA A 3 10.14 15.65 -6.64
CA ALA A 3 9.73 14.81 -7.74
C ALA A 3 8.78 13.70 -7.24
N PRO A 4 7.60 13.53 -7.86
CA PRO A 4 6.69 12.40 -7.59
C PRO A 4 7.38 11.03 -7.64
N GLU A 5 8.45 10.90 -8.44
CA GLU A 5 9.29 9.70 -8.52
C GLU A 5 9.93 9.28 -7.18
N ASN A 6 10.09 10.22 -6.24
CA ASN A 6 10.58 9.90 -4.91
C ASN A 6 9.50 9.24 -4.06
N VAL A 7 8.21 9.63 -4.21
CA VAL A 7 7.13 9.09 -3.38
C VAL A 7 6.93 7.60 -3.66
N PHE A 8 6.93 7.19 -4.94
CA PHE A 8 6.88 5.77 -5.30
C PHE A 8 7.99 4.97 -4.62
N LYS A 9 9.25 5.41 -4.74
CA LYS A 9 10.40 4.73 -4.15
C LYS A 9 10.36 4.71 -2.62
N ILE A 10 9.89 5.80 -2.00
CA ILE A 10 9.73 5.86 -0.53
C ILE A 10 8.64 4.89 -0.08
N ALA A 11 7.50 4.87 -0.77
CA ALA A 11 6.41 3.94 -0.49
C ALA A 11 6.85 2.48 -0.64
N ASP A 12 7.60 2.17 -1.70
CA ASP A 12 8.16 0.85 -1.96
C ASP A 12 9.08 0.37 -0.82
N VAL A 13 10.03 1.22 -0.39
CA VAL A 13 10.94 0.92 0.73
C VAL A 13 10.18 0.79 2.05
N LEU A 14 9.24 1.69 2.34
CA LEU A 14 8.42 1.60 3.56
C LEU A 14 7.57 0.32 3.57
N ALA A 15 6.99 -0.06 2.43
CA ALA A 15 6.26 -1.31 2.30
C ALA A 15 7.15 -2.53 2.54
N GLN A 16 8.42 -2.52 2.11
CA GLN A 16 9.38 -3.58 2.47
C GLN A 16 9.70 -3.62 3.97
N LEU A 17 9.84 -2.46 4.61
CA LEU A 17 10.06 -2.36 6.05
C LEU A 17 8.87 -2.85 6.88
N SER A 18 7.71 -3.03 6.24
CA SER A 18 6.57 -3.68 6.88
C SER A 18 6.87 -5.11 7.30
N GLN A 19 8.00 -5.73 6.96
CA GLN A 19 8.41 -7.05 7.45
C GLN A 19 8.92 -7.07 8.90
N SER A 20 9.16 -5.91 9.54
CA SER A 20 9.71 -5.86 10.91
C SER A 20 8.86 -6.63 11.91
N ASP A 21 9.48 -7.32 12.86
CA ASP A 21 8.80 -8.00 13.97
C ASP A 21 8.57 -7.07 15.18
N ASP A 22 9.15 -5.86 15.17
CA ASP A 22 8.92 -4.87 16.20
C ASP A 22 7.65 -4.06 15.89
N ASN A 23 6.64 -4.20 16.75
CA ASN A 23 5.38 -3.47 16.65
C ASN A 23 5.55 -1.94 16.70
N LEU A 24 6.57 -1.43 17.39
CA LEU A 24 6.84 0.01 17.43
C LEU A 24 7.35 0.49 16.06
N GLU A 25 8.29 -0.23 15.46
CA GLU A 25 8.79 0.07 14.12
C GLU A 25 7.70 -0.04 13.07
N LEU A 26 6.87 -1.09 13.13
CA LEU A 26 5.72 -1.25 12.23
C LEU A 26 4.75 -0.07 12.33
N GLY A 27 4.47 0.40 13.56
CA GLY A 27 3.66 1.59 13.78
C GLY A 27 4.24 2.83 13.09
N VAL A 28 5.55 3.02 13.17
CA VAL A 28 6.26 4.12 12.48
C VAL A 28 6.16 3.98 10.96
N VAL A 29 6.40 2.79 10.42
CA VAL A 29 6.31 2.50 8.97
C VAL A 29 4.91 2.82 8.44
N PHE A 30 3.86 2.34 9.11
CA PHE A 30 2.48 2.59 8.67
C PHE A 30 2.07 4.05 8.79
N ASN A 31 2.56 4.77 9.80
CA ASN A 31 2.33 6.21 9.91
C ASN A 31 3.07 7.01 8.82
N ALA A 32 4.27 6.57 8.45
CA ALA A 32 5.00 7.15 7.33
C ALA A 32 4.27 6.93 6.00
N LEU A 33 3.74 5.71 5.74
CA LEU A 33 2.92 5.42 4.56
C LEU A 33 1.67 6.31 4.49
N VAL A 34 0.98 6.52 5.61
CA VAL A 34 -0.17 7.45 5.68
C VAL A 34 0.26 8.89 5.37
N SER A 35 1.43 9.30 5.87
CA SER A 35 1.92 10.66 5.66
C SER A 35 2.26 10.94 4.19
N ILE A 36 2.91 10.00 3.50
CA ILE A 36 3.22 10.15 2.07
C ILE A 36 1.98 9.98 1.18
N PHE A 37 0.98 9.21 1.63
CA PHE A 37 -0.31 9.14 0.94
C PHE A 37 -0.96 10.52 0.88
N SER A 38 -0.88 11.33 1.94
CA SER A 38 -1.40 12.71 1.91
C SER A 38 -0.64 13.65 0.97
N ILE A 39 0.58 13.29 0.54
CA ILE A 39 1.39 14.06 -0.40
C ILE A 39 1.07 13.65 -1.84
N ASP A 40 1.16 12.34 -2.13
CA ASP A 40 0.81 11.77 -3.43
C ASP A 40 0.15 10.39 -3.23
N PRO A 41 -1.20 10.35 -3.21
CA PRO A 41 -1.94 9.11 -3.03
C PRO A 41 -1.61 8.06 -4.10
N LYS A 42 -1.47 8.49 -5.36
CA LYS A 42 -1.31 7.58 -6.50
C LYS A 42 0.01 6.84 -6.42
N GLU A 43 1.09 7.59 -6.24
CA GLU A 43 2.43 7.00 -6.20
C GLU A 43 2.63 6.17 -4.93
N THR A 44 1.98 6.55 -3.82
CA THR A 44 1.98 5.74 -2.61
C THR A 44 1.28 4.39 -2.83
N ILE A 45 0.08 4.40 -3.42
CA ILE A 45 -0.67 3.18 -3.74
C ILE A 45 0.12 2.28 -4.68
N ARG A 46 0.73 2.85 -5.73
CA ARG A 46 1.56 2.12 -6.69
C ARG A 46 2.78 1.48 -6.05
N GLY A 47 3.46 2.17 -5.12
CA GLY A 47 4.58 1.60 -4.38
C GLY A 47 4.16 0.41 -3.52
N ILE A 48 3.03 0.51 -2.82
CA ILE A 48 2.50 -0.59 -1.99
C ILE A 48 2.08 -1.79 -2.85
N PHE A 49 1.31 -1.57 -3.92
CA PHE A 49 0.92 -2.67 -4.81
C PHE A 49 2.08 -3.23 -5.63
N GLY A 50 3.14 -2.45 -5.89
CA GLY A 50 4.37 -2.95 -6.49
C GLY A 50 5.00 -4.06 -5.64
N GLN A 51 5.00 -3.89 -4.32
CA GLN A 51 5.44 -4.92 -3.39
C GLN A 51 4.52 -6.14 -3.39
N VAL A 52 3.20 -5.97 -3.54
CA VAL A 52 2.27 -7.10 -3.67
C VAL A 52 2.54 -7.90 -4.96
N GLN A 53 2.82 -7.23 -6.07
CA GLN A 53 3.00 -7.88 -7.39
C GLN A 53 4.35 -8.59 -7.54
N GLN A 54 5.42 -8.05 -6.95
CA GLN A 54 6.79 -8.45 -7.30
C GLN A 54 7.56 -9.08 -6.15
N ASN A 55 7.13 -8.91 -4.90
CA ASN A 55 7.87 -9.43 -3.76
C ASN A 55 7.61 -10.93 -3.59
N GLU A 56 8.65 -11.72 -3.38
CA GLU A 56 8.53 -13.16 -3.15
C GLU A 56 8.16 -13.51 -1.69
N GLN A 57 8.32 -12.55 -0.77
CA GLN A 57 8.04 -12.75 0.65
C GLN A 57 6.56 -12.52 0.95
N GLU A 58 5.84 -13.62 1.24
CA GLU A 58 4.41 -13.60 1.56
C GLU A 58 4.06 -12.63 2.71
N ILE A 59 4.94 -12.51 3.73
CA ILE A 59 4.70 -11.62 4.87
C ILE A 59 4.59 -10.14 4.45
N ILE A 60 5.39 -9.71 3.48
CA ILE A 60 5.35 -8.32 2.99
C ILE A 60 4.08 -8.12 2.16
N ARG A 61 3.78 -9.05 1.24
CA ARG A 61 2.55 -9.01 0.42
C ARG A 61 1.29 -8.95 1.29
N GLU A 62 1.20 -9.84 2.29
CA GLU A 62 0.08 -9.92 3.22
C GLU A 62 -0.08 -8.63 4.04
N ARG A 63 1.02 -8.08 4.58
CA ARG A 63 0.98 -6.84 5.38
C ARG A 63 0.60 -5.63 4.51
N CYS A 64 1.05 -5.58 3.27
CA CYS A 64 0.64 -4.55 2.31
C CYS A 64 -0.87 -4.60 2.02
N LEU A 65 -1.41 -5.80 1.74
CA LEU A 65 -2.84 -5.98 1.51
C LEU A 65 -3.67 -5.60 2.74
N LYS A 66 -3.29 -6.08 3.92
CA LYS A 66 -3.95 -5.72 5.19
C LYS A 66 -3.93 -4.22 5.45
N PHE A 67 -2.80 -3.57 5.19
CA PHE A 67 -2.70 -2.11 5.31
C PHE A 67 -3.67 -1.42 4.36
N MET A 68 -3.70 -1.81 3.08
CA MET A 68 -4.60 -1.22 2.09
C MET A 68 -6.06 -1.38 2.47
N THR A 69 -6.50 -2.60 2.82
CA THR A 69 -7.88 -2.89 3.23
C THR A 69 -8.27 -2.08 4.48
N ALA A 70 -7.40 -2.00 5.48
CA ALA A 70 -7.66 -1.22 6.69
C ALA A 70 -7.75 0.29 6.41
N LYS A 71 -6.90 0.82 5.52
CA LYS A 71 -6.87 2.25 5.20
C LYS A 71 -7.96 2.69 4.23
N MET A 72 -8.44 1.81 3.35
CA MET A 72 -9.57 2.13 2.47
C MET A 72 -10.79 2.60 3.25
N GLN A 73 -11.15 1.88 4.33
CA GLN A 73 -12.26 2.28 5.20
C GLN A 73 -12.05 3.69 5.78
N VAL A 74 -10.84 3.95 6.30
CA VAL A 74 -10.48 5.25 6.88
C VAL A 74 -10.49 6.37 5.84
N TRP A 75 -10.03 6.12 4.62
CA TRP A 75 -10.01 7.11 3.56
C TRP A 75 -11.40 7.43 3.01
N ILE A 76 -12.30 6.45 3.00
CA ILE A 76 -13.72 6.66 2.67
C ILE A 76 -14.36 7.57 3.72
N GLU A 77 -14.23 7.22 5.00
CA GLU A 77 -14.79 8.00 6.12
C GLU A 77 -14.18 9.40 6.21
N GLY A 78 -12.88 9.53 5.96
CA GLY A 78 -12.14 10.79 5.99
C GLY A 78 -12.22 11.63 4.72
N GLY A 79 -12.98 11.19 3.70
CA GLY A 79 -13.15 11.93 2.44
C GLY A 79 -11.90 12.03 1.56
N SER A 80 -10.87 11.21 1.81
CA SER A 80 -9.65 11.13 1.00
C SER A 80 -9.79 10.18 -0.20
N MET A 81 -10.85 9.37 -0.24
CA MET A 81 -11.17 8.48 -1.36
C MET A 81 -11.83 9.27 -2.51
N THR A 82 -11.01 9.91 -3.33
CA THR A 82 -11.50 10.52 -4.58
C THR A 82 -11.71 9.45 -5.65
N LYS A 83 -12.49 9.75 -6.70
CA LYS A 83 -12.66 8.85 -7.85
C LYS A 83 -11.33 8.42 -8.48
N GLU A 84 -10.37 9.33 -8.51
CA GLU A 84 -9.05 9.08 -9.06
C GLU A 84 -8.23 8.10 -8.20
N VAL A 85 -8.34 8.20 -6.87
CA VAL A 85 -7.73 7.25 -5.93
C VAL A 85 -8.37 5.86 -6.09
N GLU A 86 -9.70 5.81 -6.19
CA GLU A 86 -10.46 4.58 -6.41
C GLU A 86 -10.06 3.88 -7.73
N GLU A 87 -9.91 4.65 -8.80
CA GLU A 87 -9.46 4.14 -10.10
C GLU A 87 -8.05 3.52 -10.01
N VAL A 88 -7.12 4.16 -9.32
CA VAL A 88 -5.76 3.62 -9.13
C VAL A 88 -5.79 2.34 -8.29
N ILE A 89 -6.51 2.31 -7.17
CA ILE A 89 -6.65 1.09 -6.34
C ILE A 89 -7.24 -0.05 -7.19
N THR A 90 -8.31 0.22 -7.93
CA THR A 90 -8.98 -0.78 -8.78
C THR A 90 -8.04 -1.32 -9.85
N GLN A 91 -7.26 -0.45 -10.50
CA GLN A 91 -6.29 -0.85 -11.52
C GLN A 91 -5.18 -1.72 -10.95
N GLU A 92 -4.59 -1.32 -9.82
CA GLU A 92 -3.49 -2.09 -9.21
C GLU A 92 -3.97 -3.41 -8.60
N ALA A 93 -5.13 -3.42 -7.93
CA ALA A 93 -5.75 -4.63 -7.40
C ALA A 93 -5.99 -5.67 -8.51
N ARG A 94 -6.55 -5.25 -9.65
CA ARG A 94 -6.79 -6.14 -10.81
C ARG A 94 -5.51 -6.78 -11.35
N LYS A 95 -4.38 -6.09 -11.30
CA LYS A 95 -3.09 -6.64 -11.73
C LYS A 95 -2.59 -7.72 -10.78
N CYS A 96 -2.88 -7.61 -9.48
CA CYS A 96 -2.48 -8.61 -8.49
C CYS A 96 -3.34 -9.87 -8.51
N LEU A 97 -4.65 -9.74 -8.81
CA LEU A 97 -5.62 -10.84 -8.72
C LEU A 97 -5.17 -12.19 -9.32
N PRO A 98 -4.50 -12.26 -10.49
CA PRO A 98 -4.10 -13.54 -11.08
C PRO A 98 -3.05 -14.32 -10.28
N ASP A 99 -2.29 -13.66 -9.41
CA ASP A 99 -1.15 -14.22 -8.67
C ASP A 99 -1.40 -14.27 -7.14
N LEU A 100 -2.62 -13.97 -6.69
CA LEU A 100 -2.94 -14.05 -5.26
C LEU A 100 -3.15 -15.50 -4.82
N ASN A 101 -2.59 -15.84 -3.66
CA ASN A 101 -2.96 -17.06 -2.97
C ASN A 101 -4.34 -16.94 -2.29
N ALA A 102 -4.85 -18.04 -1.73
CA ALA A 102 -6.17 -18.08 -1.12
C ALA A 102 -6.34 -17.10 0.06
N ASN A 103 -5.30 -16.89 0.88
CA ASN A 103 -5.34 -15.97 2.00
C ASN A 103 -5.34 -14.51 1.51
N GLU A 104 -4.48 -14.19 0.56
CA GLU A 104 -4.39 -12.87 -0.05
C GLU A 104 -5.70 -12.47 -0.75
N PHE A 105 -6.33 -13.41 -1.45
CA PHE A 105 -7.62 -13.18 -2.09
C PHE A 105 -8.76 -12.88 -1.10
N LEU A 106 -8.69 -13.40 0.14
CA LEU A 106 -9.68 -13.10 1.17
C LEU A 106 -9.47 -11.73 1.83
N ILE A 107 -8.25 -11.17 1.75
CA ILE A 107 -7.91 -9.87 2.33
C ILE A 107 -8.33 -8.71 1.42
N LEU A 108 -8.16 -8.88 0.10
CA LEU A 108 -8.43 -7.87 -0.92
C LEU A 108 -9.91 -7.80 -1.30
#